data_AF-A0A7K1Y1C4-F1
#
_entry.id   AF-A0A7K1Y1C4-F1
#
_cell.length_a   1.000
_cell.length_b   1.000
_cell.length_c   1.000
_cell.angle_alpha   90.00
_cell.angle_beta   90.00
_cell.angle_gamma   90.00
#
_symmetry.space_group_name_H-M   'P 1'
#
loop_
_entity.id
_entity.type
_entity.pdbx_description
1 polymer ?
#
loop_
_entity_poly.entity_id
_entity_poly.type
_entity_poly.pdbx_seq_one_letter_code
_entity_poly.pdbx_strand_id
1 'polypeptide(L)'
;MKNLIRLTYVLIAALLFTSCEKLEEEKPVYNGPAQVEIDAAVLNAALSGRTYPMLTRIPGYGRPALSTATTFTDVTPNITVPADPLLTRTSGTVKFRVNLVTAQRSAAEVIKYRVMDTETIGGTATTVTTAQSGVHYTTSGQFTLPANSSFGEIEVVILNPGVTTGTRDLVIELLGNDNIKPSPNYSKLGIRIAQN
;
A
#
# COMPACT_ATOMS: atom_id res chain seq x y z
N MET A 1 -10.00 39.67 -55.28
CA MET A 1 -9.79 40.18 -53.89
C MET A 1 -10.61 39.42 -52.84
N LYS A 2 -11.93 39.24 -52.99
CA LYS A 2 -12.78 38.51 -52.02
C LYS A 2 -12.35 37.05 -51.76
N ASN A 3 -11.84 36.36 -52.78
CA ASN A 3 -11.38 34.97 -52.66
C ASN A 3 -10.03 34.85 -51.93
N LEU A 4 -9.19 35.89 -52.02
CA LEU A 4 -7.90 35.94 -51.32
C LEU A 4 -8.13 36.13 -49.82
N ILE A 5 -9.06 37.01 -49.44
CA ILE A 5 -9.46 37.24 -48.05
C ILE A 5 -10.03 35.97 -47.40
N ARG A 6 -10.86 35.20 -48.13
CA ARG A 6 -11.40 33.91 -47.64
C ARG A 6 -10.31 32.87 -47.43
N LEU A 7 -9.32 32.81 -48.33
CA LEU A 7 -8.18 31.90 -48.20
C LEU A 7 -7.31 32.25 -46.99
N THR A 8 -7.10 33.55 -46.72
CA THR A 8 -6.38 34.02 -45.54
C THR A 8 -7.07 33.62 -44.24
N TYR A 9 -8.41 33.72 -44.16
CA TYR A 9 -9.14 33.30 -42.96
C TYR A 9 -9.07 31.79 -42.71
N VAL A 10 -9.10 30.96 -43.76
CA VAL A 10 -8.95 29.51 -43.62
C VAL A 10 -7.52 29.14 -43.17
N LEU A 11 -6.51 29.84 -43.69
CA LEU A 11 -5.11 29.60 -43.30
C LEU A 11 -4.84 30.00 -41.84
N ILE A 12 -5.38 31.14 -41.39
CA ILE A 12 -5.27 31.59 -39.99
C ILE A 12 -6.01 30.63 -39.07
N ALA A 13 -7.22 30.18 -39.44
CA ALA A 13 -7.95 29.19 -38.65
C ALA A 13 -7.17 27.86 -38.53
N ALA A 14 -6.56 27.39 -39.61
CA ALA A 14 -5.75 26.16 -39.58
C ALA A 14 -4.52 26.28 -38.68
N LEU A 15 -3.88 27.46 -38.62
CA LEU A 15 -2.73 27.73 -37.74
C LEU A 15 -3.11 27.88 -36.25
N LEU A 16 -4.36 28.25 -35.95
CA LEU A 16 -4.87 28.33 -34.58
C LEU A 16 -5.25 26.96 -33.98
N PHE A 17 -5.41 25.92 -34.80
CA PHE A 17 -5.66 24.54 -34.34
C PHE A 17 -4.39 23.68 -34.24
N THR A 18 -3.22 24.21 -34.63
CA THR A 18 -1.93 23.54 -34.41
C THR A 18 -1.28 24.05 -33.12
N SER A 19 -2.05 24.10 -32.02
CA SER A 19 -1.43 24.16 -30.70
C SER A 19 -0.60 22.89 -30.55
N CYS A 20 0.67 22.97 -30.93
CA CYS A 20 1.69 22.05 -30.51
C CYS A 20 1.76 22.25 -29.00
N GLU A 21 0.93 21.51 -28.28
CA GLU A 21 1.18 21.23 -26.88
C GLU A 21 2.58 20.61 -26.87
N LYS A 22 3.53 21.45 -26.48
CA LYS A 22 4.84 21.02 -26.04
C LYS A 22 4.51 20.14 -24.86
N LEU A 23 4.33 18.84 -25.13
CA LEU A 23 4.43 17.78 -24.15
C LEU A 23 5.90 17.79 -23.71
N GLU A 24 6.33 18.89 -23.07
CA GLU A 24 7.37 18.75 -22.08
C GLU A 24 6.80 17.71 -21.13
N GLU A 25 7.45 16.56 -21.12
CA GLU A 25 7.23 15.48 -20.19
C GLU A 25 7.41 16.03 -18.76
N GLU A 26 6.50 16.87 -18.28
CA GLU A 26 6.29 17.01 -16.86
C GLU A 26 5.58 15.71 -16.47
N LYS A 27 6.38 14.63 -16.42
CA LYS A 27 5.99 13.40 -15.74
C LYS A 27 5.44 13.88 -14.40
N PRO A 28 4.28 13.40 -13.95
CA PRO A 28 3.76 13.77 -12.65
C PRO A 28 4.78 13.34 -11.59
N VAL A 29 5.70 14.23 -11.23
CA VAL A 29 6.70 14.03 -10.19
C VAL A 29 6.01 14.46 -8.92
N TYR A 30 5.86 13.52 -8.01
CA TYR A 30 5.42 13.83 -6.66
C TYR A 30 6.36 14.87 -6.03
N ASN A 31 5.85 16.08 -5.81
CA ASN A 31 6.57 17.20 -5.19
C ASN A 31 6.15 17.44 -3.73
N GLY A 32 5.52 16.43 -3.10
CA GLY A 32 5.16 16.47 -1.69
C GLY A 32 6.33 16.09 -0.77
N PRO A 33 6.13 16.16 0.56
CA PRO A 33 7.12 15.70 1.52
C PRO A 33 7.40 14.21 1.35
N ALA A 34 8.61 13.76 1.63
CA ALA A 34 8.95 12.34 1.57
C ALA A 34 8.02 11.51 2.48
N GLN A 35 7.34 10.52 1.90
CA GLN A 35 6.36 9.70 2.60
C GLN A 35 6.65 8.21 2.50
N VAL A 36 6.14 7.45 3.47
CA VAL A 36 6.06 5.99 3.40
C VAL A 36 4.62 5.51 3.50
N GLU A 37 4.27 4.53 2.69
CA GLU A 37 2.94 3.93 2.64
C GLU A 37 3.02 2.41 2.62
N ILE A 38 2.09 1.75 3.31
CA ILE A 38 2.00 0.29 3.30
C ILE A 38 1.37 -0.13 1.97
N ASP A 39 2.08 -0.92 1.17
CA ASP A 39 1.66 -1.32 -0.18
C ASP A 39 0.26 -1.96 -0.16
N ALA A 40 0.03 -2.86 0.80
CA ALA A 40 -1.24 -3.51 0.96
C ALA A 40 -2.37 -2.55 1.43
N ALA A 41 -2.05 -1.44 2.10
CA ALA A 41 -3.03 -0.42 2.46
C ALA A 41 -3.50 0.39 1.24
N VAL A 42 -2.61 0.63 0.28
CA VAL A 42 -2.94 1.31 -0.99
C VAL A 42 -3.85 0.44 -1.87
N LEU A 43 -3.57 -0.87 -1.89
CA LEU A 43 -4.16 -1.79 -2.86
C LEU A 43 -5.41 -2.53 -2.39
N ASN A 44 -5.78 -2.42 -1.11
CA ASN A 44 -6.94 -3.13 -0.55
C ASN A 44 -7.93 -2.14 0.06
N ALA A 45 -9.22 -2.43 -0.13
CA ALA A 45 -10.29 -1.57 0.39
C ALA A 45 -10.30 -1.55 1.93
N ALA A 46 -10.56 -0.38 2.50
CA ALA A 46 -10.71 -0.22 3.94
C ALA A 46 -11.88 -1.05 4.47
N LEU A 47 -11.72 -1.60 5.68
CA LEU A 47 -12.83 -2.24 6.39
C LEU A 47 -13.89 -1.17 6.74
N SER A 48 -15.17 -1.52 6.66
CA SER A 48 -16.25 -0.62 7.05
C SER A 48 -16.02 -0.03 8.45
N GLY A 49 -16.13 1.29 8.57
CA GLY A 49 -15.87 2.03 9.81
C GLY A 49 -14.38 2.26 10.13
N ARG A 50 -13.46 1.85 9.24
CA ARG A 50 -12.00 2.05 9.37
C ARG A 50 -11.45 2.85 8.20
N THR A 51 -10.26 3.39 8.38
CA THR A 51 -9.47 4.08 7.33
C THR A 51 -8.44 3.16 6.68
N TYR A 52 -8.39 1.88 7.08
CA TYR A 52 -7.39 0.91 6.64
C TYR A 52 -8.01 -0.47 6.37
N PRO A 53 -7.38 -1.30 5.52
CA PRO A 53 -7.87 -2.65 5.26
C PRO A 53 -7.60 -3.60 6.43
N MET A 54 -8.44 -4.63 6.55
CA MET A 54 -8.24 -5.76 7.47
C MET A 54 -8.05 -7.04 6.65
N LEU A 55 -6.80 -7.47 6.50
CA LEU A 55 -6.46 -8.62 5.65
C LEU A 55 -6.59 -9.93 6.40
N THR A 56 -7.13 -10.95 5.71
CA THR A 56 -7.19 -12.35 6.19
C THR A 56 -6.20 -13.26 5.45
N ARG A 57 -5.44 -12.70 4.51
CA ARG A 57 -4.48 -13.38 3.64
C ARG A 57 -3.22 -12.54 3.50
N ILE A 58 -2.12 -13.18 3.10
CA ILE A 58 -0.84 -12.50 2.87
C ILE A 58 -0.76 -12.14 1.38
N PRO A 59 -0.96 -10.86 0.99
CA PRO A 59 -0.96 -10.48 -0.42
C PRO A 59 0.45 -10.54 -1.02
N GLY A 60 0.51 -10.84 -2.32
CA GLY A 60 1.72 -10.57 -3.11
C GLY A 60 1.96 -9.06 -3.28
N TYR A 61 3.20 -8.65 -3.47
CA TYR A 61 3.55 -7.24 -3.65
C TYR A 61 2.99 -6.65 -4.94
N GLY A 62 2.50 -5.42 -4.88
CA GLY A 62 1.98 -4.70 -6.03
C GLY A 62 0.62 -5.21 -6.52
N ARG A 63 -0.08 -6.02 -5.73
CA ARG A 63 -1.46 -6.45 -6.03
C ARG A 63 -2.33 -6.56 -4.79
N PRO A 64 -3.67 -6.45 -4.93
CA PRO A 64 -4.60 -6.76 -3.84
C PRO A 64 -4.50 -8.22 -3.39
N ALA A 65 -4.98 -8.49 -2.18
CA ALA A 65 -5.14 -9.84 -1.66
C ALA A 65 -6.20 -10.60 -2.46
N LEU A 66 -5.85 -11.79 -2.96
CA LEU A 66 -6.74 -12.65 -3.73
C LEU A 66 -7.40 -13.69 -2.85
N SER A 67 -8.73 -13.64 -2.72
CA SER A 67 -9.52 -14.64 -2.01
C SER A 67 -9.80 -15.89 -2.84
N THR A 68 -9.69 -15.78 -4.17
CA THR A 68 -9.92 -16.84 -5.15
C THR A 68 -8.83 -16.83 -6.21
N ALA A 69 -8.55 -17.97 -6.82
CA ALA A 69 -7.65 -18.03 -7.96
C ALA A 69 -8.19 -17.18 -9.11
N THR A 70 -7.31 -16.46 -9.79
CA THR A 70 -7.64 -15.58 -10.92
C THR A 70 -6.91 -16.07 -12.16
N THR A 71 -7.62 -16.24 -13.27
CA THR A 71 -7.04 -16.67 -14.54
C THR A 71 -7.09 -15.53 -15.55
N PHE A 72 -5.93 -15.14 -16.07
CA PHE A 72 -5.80 -14.17 -17.16
C PHE A 72 -5.91 -14.89 -18.49
N THR A 73 -6.94 -14.56 -19.27
CA THR A 73 -7.25 -15.19 -20.56
C THR A 73 -6.68 -14.45 -21.77
N ASP A 74 -6.18 -13.23 -21.56
CA ASP A 74 -5.65 -12.36 -22.63
C ASP A 74 -4.19 -12.69 -23.00
N VAL A 75 -3.60 -13.70 -22.36
CA VAL A 75 -2.25 -14.22 -22.62
C VAL A 75 -2.36 -15.72 -22.91
N THR A 76 -1.62 -16.22 -23.90
CA THR A 76 -1.55 -17.66 -24.23
C THR A 76 -0.12 -18.17 -24.01
N PRO A 77 0.10 -19.19 -23.16
CA PRO A 77 -0.90 -19.91 -22.36
C PRO A 77 -1.52 -19.04 -21.26
N ASN A 78 -2.78 -19.34 -20.91
CA ASN A 78 -3.47 -18.67 -19.81
C ASN A 78 -2.62 -18.72 -18.54
N ILE A 79 -2.58 -17.62 -17.80
CA ILE A 79 -1.86 -17.52 -16.54
C ILE A 79 -2.87 -17.60 -15.40
N THR A 80 -2.77 -18.62 -14.55
CA THR A 80 -3.58 -18.73 -13.33
C THR A 80 -2.73 -18.34 -12.12
N VAL A 81 -3.17 -17.32 -11.41
CA VAL A 81 -2.61 -16.89 -10.12
C VAL A 81 -3.46 -17.50 -9.01
N PRO A 82 -2.89 -18.33 -8.10
CA PRO A 82 -3.65 -18.93 -7.00
C PRO A 82 -4.12 -17.87 -5.99
N ALA A 83 -5.11 -18.23 -5.18
CA ALA A 83 -5.49 -17.43 -4.03
C ALA A 83 -4.30 -17.27 -3.07
N ASP A 84 -4.23 -16.13 -2.39
CA ASP A 84 -3.17 -15.86 -1.43
C ASP A 84 -3.31 -16.74 -0.18
N PRO A 85 -2.22 -17.15 0.47
CA PRO A 85 -2.30 -17.99 1.66
C PRO A 85 -3.06 -17.28 2.78
N LEU A 86 -3.89 -18.05 3.50
CA LEU A 86 -4.59 -17.57 4.69
C LEU A 86 -3.59 -17.17 5.77
N LEU A 87 -3.91 -16.09 6.48
CA LEU A 87 -3.18 -15.68 7.66
C LEU A 87 -3.70 -16.47 8.87
N THR A 88 -2.91 -17.40 9.34
CA THR A 88 -3.25 -18.29 10.46
C THR A 88 -2.13 -18.29 11.50
N ARG A 89 -2.38 -18.87 12.67
CA ARG A 89 -1.36 -19.11 13.71
C ARG A 89 -0.13 -19.89 13.22
N THR A 90 -0.19 -20.54 12.05
CA THR A 90 0.92 -21.29 11.46
C THR A 90 1.60 -20.55 10.30
N SER A 91 1.25 -19.29 10.03
CA SER A 91 1.83 -18.53 8.91
C SER A 91 3.32 -18.23 9.09
N GLY A 92 3.85 -18.28 10.32
CA GLY A 92 5.26 -17.97 10.60
C GLY A 92 5.59 -16.51 10.25
N THR A 93 6.74 -16.27 9.64
CA THR A 93 7.17 -14.93 9.25
C THR A 93 6.37 -14.41 8.06
N VAL A 94 5.67 -13.29 8.26
CA VAL A 94 4.95 -12.56 7.21
C VAL A 94 5.57 -11.18 7.01
N LYS A 95 5.63 -10.74 5.76
CA LYS A 95 6.29 -9.49 5.38
C LYS A 95 5.37 -8.60 4.57
N PHE A 96 5.28 -7.34 4.95
CA PHE A 96 4.49 -6.34 4.24
C PHE A 96 5.41 -5.28 3.64
N ARG A 97 5.33 -5.10 2.32
CA ARG A 97 6.09 -4.07 1.62
C ARG A 97 5.60 -2.69 2.04
N VAL A 98 6.56 -1.79 2.28
CA VAL A 98 6.33 -0.37 2.52
C VAL A 98 7.03 0.39 1.41
N ASN A 99 6.29 1.21 0.67
CA ASN A 99 6.81 1.99 -0.45
C ASN A 99 7.30 3.36 0.06
N LEU A 100 8.41 3.84 -0.50
CA LEU A 100 8.86 5.22 -0.38
C LEU A 100 8.24 6.05 -1.52
N VAL A 101 7.48 7.09 -1.15
CA VAL A 101 6.83 8.02 -2.06
C VAL A 101 7.64 9.31 -2.08
N THR A 102 8.73 9.30 -2.86
CA THR A 102 9.59 10.43 -3.24
C THR A 102 10.80 9.86 -4.01
N ALA A 103 11.82 10.69 -4.26
CA ALA A 103 13.12 10.24 -4.74
C ALA A 103 13.80 9.27 -3.75
N GLN A 104 14.47 8.25 -4.30
CA GLN A 104 15.25 7.29 -3.50
C GLN A 104 16.35 8.01 -2.70
N ARG A 105 16.70 7.43 -1.55
CA ARG A 105 17.77 7.94 -0.69
C ARG A 105 19.08 7.23 -0.99
N SER A 106 20.17 7.97 -1.05
CA SER A 106 21.52 7.38 -1.23
C SER A 106 22.02 6.64 0.02
N ALA A 107 21.41 6.87 1.18
CA ALA A 107 21.67 6.17 2.43
C ALA A 107 20.44 5.37 2.87
N ALA A 108 20.67 4.29 3.62
CA ALA A 108 19.60 3.54 4.23
C ALA A 108 18.95 4.34 5.36
N GLU A 109 17.63 4.21 5.50
CA GLU A 109 16.83 4.93 6.49
C GLU A 109 16.15 3.92 7.42
N VAL A 110 16.13 4.20 8.72
CA VAL A 110 15.34 3.42 9.67
C VAL A 110 13.98 4.06 9.82
N ILE A 111 12.93 3.30 9.52
CA ILE A 111 11.55 3.74 9.61
C ILE A 111 10.87 3.03 10.77
N LYS A 112 10.22 3.80 11.65
CA LYS A 112 9.51 3.27 12.82
C LYS A 112 8.05 2.98 12.48
N TYR A 113 7.51 1.98 13.15
CA TYR A 113 6.09 1.68 13.21
C TYR A 113 5.73 1.23 14.62
N ARG A 114 4.44 1.22 14.92
CA ARG A 114 3.92 0.67 16.18
C ARG A 114 2.76 -0.28 15.91
N VAL A 115 2.49 -1.09 16.91
CA VAL A 115 1.20 -1.76 17.02
C VAL A 115 0.22 -0.78 17.65
N MET A 116 -0.93 -0.60 17.01
CA MET A 116 -1.99 0.28 17.49
C MET A 116 -2.95 -0.54 18.37
N ASP A 117 -3.08 -0.17 19.64
CA ASP A 117 -3.99 -0.86 20.56
C ASP A 117 -5.42 -0.34 20.44
N THR A 118 -5.59 0.98 20.30
CA THR A 118 -6.90 1.64 20.28
C THR A 118 -7.04 2.63 19.13
N GLU A 119 -8.24 2.74 18.57
CA GLU A 119 -8.64 3.76 17.62
C GLU A 119 -10.02 4.30 17.99
N THR A 120 -10.27 5.59 17.76
CA THR A 120 -11.60 6.18 17.90
C THR A 120 -12.44 5.87 16.66
N ILE A 121 -13.51 5.09 16.83
CA ILE A 121 -14.47 4.77 15.78
C ILE A 121 -15.82 5.33 16.20
N GLY A 122 -16.44 6.16 15.36
CA GLY A 122 -17.75 6.76 15.68
C GLY A 122 -17.78 7.48 17.03
N GLY A 123 -16.65 8.10 17.43
CA GLY A 123 -16.51 8.78 18.72
C GLY A 123 -16.17 7.89 19.92
N THR A 124 -16.05 6.57 19.75
CA THR A 124 -15.75 5.63 20.83
C THR A 124 -14.35 5.05 20.70
N ALA A 125 -13.56 5.14 21.78
CA ALA A 125 -12.27 4.46 21.85
C ALA A 125 -12.48 2.94 21.82
N THR A 126 -12.00 2.30 20.75
CA THR A 126 -12.22 0.89 20.48
C THR A 126 -10.89 0.17 20.44
N THR A 127 -10.78 -0.98 21.12
CA THR A 127 -9.62 -1.86 20.98
C THR A 127 -9.58 -2.46 19.58
N VAL A 128 -8.47 -2.26 18.88
CA VAL A 128 -8.31 -2.68 17.47
C VAL A 128 -7.33 -3.82 17.30
N THR A 129 -6.36 -3.93 18.22
CA THR A 129 -5.47 -5.07 18.31
C THR A 129 -5.92 -5.96 19.46
N THR A 130 -6.35 -7.17 19.13
CA THR A 130 -6.67 -8.24 20.10
C THR A 130 -5.59 -9.31 20.15
N ALA A 131 -4.65 -9.30 19.19
CA ALA A 131 -3.45 -10.11 19.23
C ALA A 131 -2.50 -9.59 20.32
N GLN A 132 -2.00 -10.50 21.14
CA GLN A 132 -1.01 -10.23 22.19
C GLN A 132 0.42 -10.52 21.71
N SER A 133 1.32 -9.56 21.91
CA SER A 133 2.76 -9.72 21.64
C SER A 133 3.37 -10.84 22.50
N GLY A 134 4.27 -11.63 21.93
CA GLY A 134 4.88 -12.80 22.57
C GLY A 134 3.98 -14.04 22.64
N VAL A 135 2.68 -13.91 22.35
CA VAL A 135 1.73 -15.04 22.31
C VAL A 135 1.27 -15.31 20.89
N HIS A 136 0.80 -14.29 20.17
CA HIS A 136 0.26 -14.42 18.83
C HIS A 136 1.21 -13.87 17.76
N TYR A 137 2.07 -12.92 18.13
CA TYR A 137 3.05 -12.35 17.21
C TYR A 137 4.28 -11.81 17.95
N THR A 138 5.38 -11.61 17.22
CA THR A 138 6.45 -10.69 17.58
C THR A 138 6.82 -9.81 16.38
N THR A 139 7.36 -8.63 16.64
CA THR A 139 7.72 -7.65 15.62
C THR A 139 8.76 -6.68 16.19
N SER A 140 9.54 -6.01 15.35
CA SER A 140 10.66 -5.16 15.77
C SER A 140 10.28 -3.71 16.10
N GLY A 141 9.13 -3.22 15.61
CA GLY A 141 8.74 -1.81 15.69
C GLY A 141 9.52 -0.88 14.75
N GLN A 142 10.43 -1.43 13.93
CA GLN A 142 11.15 -0.67 12.91
C GLN A 142 11.60 -1.56 11.76
N PHE A 143 11.79 -0.97 10.58
CA PHE A 143 12.41 -1.64 9.45
C PHE A 143 13.43 -0.73 8.79
N THR A 144 14.30 -1.33 7.97
CA THR A 144 15.26 -0.59 7.16
C THR A 144 14.69 -0.40 5.76
N LEU A 145 14.63 0.85 5.31
CA LEU A 145 14.50 1.21 3.92
C LEU A 145 15.91 1.26 3.32
N PRO A 146 16.31 0.32 2.45
CA PRO A 146 17.67 0.27 1.93
C PRO A 146 18.03 1.52 1.10
N ALA A 147 19.33 1.83 1.06
CA ALA A 147 19.85 2.83 0.14
C ALA A 147 19.50 2.46 -1.31
N ASN A 148 19.16 3.46 -2.11
CA ASN A 148 18.77 3.36 -3.52
C ASN A 148 17.60 2.39 -3.75
N SER A 149 16.72 2.25 -2.76
CA SER A 149 15.48 1.48 -2.85
C SER A 149 14.27 2.38 -2.66
N SER A 150 13.19 2.04 -3.36
CA SER A 150 11.86 2.64 -3.17
C SER A 150 10.98 1.79 -2.24
N PHE A 151 11.51 0.75 -1.60
CA PHE A 151 10.74 -0.11 -0.72
C PHE A 151 11.57 -0.75 0.39
N GLY A 152 10.91 -1.00 1.53
CA GLY A 152 11.37 -1.83 2.63
C GLY A 152 10.27 -2.78 3.09
N GLU A 153 10.52 -3.55 4.14
CA GLU A 153 9.59 -4.59 4.61
C GLU A 153 9.36 -4.50 6.12
N ILE A 154 8.10 -4.43 6.53
CA ILE A 154 7.71 -4.71 7.92
C ILE A 154 7.65 -6.23 8.08
N GLU A 155 8.37 -6.74 9.08
CA GLU A 155 8.34 -8.16 9.43
C GLU A 155 7.49 -8.39 10.69
N VAL A 156 6.55 -9.32 10.59
CA VAL A 156 5.77 -9.83 11.71
C VAL A 156 5.95 -11.33 11.76
N VAL A 157 6.45 -11.83 12.89
CA VAL A 157 6.55 -13.27 13.13
C VAL A 157 5.26 -13.71 13.81
N ILE A 158 4.41 -14.45 13.10
CA ILE A 158 3.21 -15.04 13.66
C ILE A 158 3.59 -16.26 14.49
N LEU A 159 3.17 -16.25 15.76
CA LEU A 159 3.44 -17.32 16.71
C LEU A 159 2.27 -18.29 16.74
N ASN A 160 2.58 -19.56 17.01
CA ASN A 160 1.58 -20.62 17.18
C ASN A 160 1.37 -20.92 18.67
N PRO A 161 0.40 -20.30 19.35
CA PRO A 161 0.10 -20.59 20.76
C PRO A 161 -0.66 -21.90 20.97
N GLY A 162 -0.90 -22.68 19.91
CA GLY A 162 -1.82 -23.81 19.90
C GLY A 162 -3.17 -23.48 19.27
N VAL A 163 -3.97 -24.51 19.02
CA VAL A 163 -5.28 -24.36 18.37
C VAL A 163 -6.28 -23.74 19.35
N THR A 164 -6.92 -22.64 18.95
CA THR A 164 -8.05 -22.05 19.69
C THR A 164 -9.14 -21.59 18.73
N THR A 165 -10.34 -21.33 19.23
CA THR A 165 -11.44 -20.82 18.39
C THR A 165 -11.32 -19.32 18.15
N GLY A 166 -11.69 -18.87 16.95
CA GLY A 166 -11.79 -17.46 16.61
C GLY A 166 -10.54 -16.86 15.95
N THR A 167 -10.47 -15.54 15.98
CA THR A 167 -9.42 -14.75 15.32
C THR A 167 -8.77 -13.76 16.28
N ARG A 168 -7.59 -13.30 15.90
CA ARG A 168 -6.84 -12.25 16.60
C ARG A 168 -6.45 -11.18 15.59
N ASP A 169 -6.80 -9.95 15.91
CA ASP A 169 -6.56 -8.80 15.04
C ASP A 169 -5.28 -8.10 15.50
N LEU A 170 -4.42 -7.74 14.55
CA LEU A 170 -3.21 -6.96 14.76
C LEU A 170 -3.24 -5.77 13.82
N VAL A 171 -3.09 -4.56 14.37
CA VAL A 171 -3.07 -3.32 13.57
C VAL A 171 -1.72 -2.66 13.70
N ILE A 172 -1.10 -2.39 12.55
CA ILE A 172 0.20 -1.75 12.44
C ILE A 172 -0.01 -0.33 11.91
N GLU A 173 0.73 0.63 12.47
CA GLU A 173 0.74 2.02 12.05
C GLU A 173 2.19 2.50 11.83
N LEU A 174 2.47 3.04 10.65
CA LEU A 174 3.72 3.71 10.34
C LEU A 174 3.83 5.01 11.14
N LEU A 175 5.01 5.23 11.71
CA LEU A 175 5.37 6.47 12.40
C LEU A 175 6.35 7.33 11.58
N GLY A 176 7.06 6.71 10.64
CA GLY A 176 8.09 7.39 9.84
C GLY A 176 9.38 7.58 10.64
N ASN A 177 10.10 8.66 10.31
CA ASN A 177 11.24 9.18 11.04
C ASN A 177 11.29 10.72 10.94
N ASP A 178 12.44 11.33 11.26
CA ASP A 178 12.59 12.79 11.23
C ASP A 178 12.45 13.35 9.80
N ASN A 179 12.89 12.60 8.79
CA ASN A 179 12.99 13.01 7.39
C ASN A 179 11.85 12.50 6.49
N ILE A 180 11.23 11.38 6.86
CA ILE A 180 10.23 10.65 6.06
C ILE A 180 9.00 10.45 6.90
N LYS A 181 7.86 11.00 6.47
CA LYS A 181 6.61 10.98 7.23
C LYS A 181 5.72 9.80 6.82
N PRO A 182 4.86 9.28 7.70
CA PRO A 182 3.87 8.30 7.29
C PRO A 182 2.84 8.95 6.36
N SER A 183 2.38 8.20 5.35
CA SER A 183 1.29 8.63 4.47
C SER A 183 0.02 8.88 5.31
N PRO A 184 -0.68 10.02 5.12
CA PRO A 184 -1.92 10.31 5.83
C PRO A 184 -3.01 9.25 5.61
N ASN A 185 -3.03 8.63 4.42
CA ASN A 185 -4.11 7.74 4.01
C ASN A 185 -3.72 6.25 4.10
N TYR A 186 -2.43 5.93 3.99
CA TYR A 186 -1.97 4.55 3.77
C TYR A 186 -0.91 4.10 4.78
N SER A 187 -0.90 4.71 5.97
CA SER A 187 0.04 4.39 7.04
C SER A 187 -0.39 3.23 7.93
N LYS A 188 -1.62 2.74 7.80
CA LYS A 188 -2.18 1.71 8.68
C LYS A 188 -2.54 0.44 7.91
N LEU A 189 -2.32 -0.71 8.54
CA LEU A 189 -2.70 -2.02 8.03
C LEU A 189 -3.20 -2.90 9.17
N GLY A 190 -4.41 -3.45 9.02
CA GLY A 190 -4.94 -4.49 9.89
C GLY A 190 -4.71 -5.87 9.28
N ILE A 191 -4.37 -6.84 10.12
CA ILE A 191 -4.32 -8.26 9.75
C ILE A 191 -5.11 -9.08 10.78
N ARG A 192 -5.82 -10.09 10.29
CA ARG A 192 -6.67 -10.99 11.10
C ARG A 192 -6.13 -12.40 11.04
N ILE A 193 -5.61 -12.86 12.16
CA ILE A 193 -4.93 -14.15 12.32
C ILE A 193 -5.94 -15.19 12.80
N ALA A 194 -6.25 -16.17 11.95
CA ALA A 194 -7.08 -17.31 12.33
C ALA A 194 -6.36 -18.23 13.31
N GLN A 195 -7.02 -18.61 14.40
CA GLN A 195 -6.43 -19.42 15.48
C GLN A 195 -6.80 -20.91 15.43
N ASN A 196 -7.66 -21.31 14.50
CA ASN A 196 -8.16 -22.68 14.36
C ASN A 196 -7.17 -23.63 13.66
#